data_AF-A0A8X7ZXE4-F1
#
_entry.id   AF-A0A8X7ZXE4-F1
#
_cell.length_a   1.000
_cell.length_b   1.000
_cell.length_c   1.000
_cell.angle_alpha   90.00
_cell.angle_beta   90.00
_cell.angle_gamma   90.00
#
_symmetry.space_group_name_H-M   'P 1'
#
loop_
_entity.id
_entity.type
_entity.pdbx_description
1 polymer ?
#
loop_
_entity_poly.entity_id
_entity_poly.type
_entity_poly.pdbx_seq_one_letter_code
_entity_poly.pdbx_strand_id
1 'polypeptide(L)'
;MQASWHCFSYPRTENILNNIKYITMKSTLLVWFSFLLFAFVLSVPSIEASTEPVLDIQGQELKAGTEYIITSAIWGAGGGDVSATNKTCPDDVIQYSWDLLQGVPVTFSPASSEDDVIRVSTDLNIKFSTKKACDRSSVWKIQKSSNSEVQWVVTTGGEEGNPGCDTLTNWFKIENAGVLGYKLGFCPKDICPSAGLCRDVGIYFESNRGRILSLSDKLSPFLVVFKKVGPLSSSI
;
A
#
# COMPACT_ATOMS: atom_id res chain seq x y z
N MET A 1 -43.47 56.78 80.11
CA MET A 1 -43.29 55.33 79.80
C MET A 1 -42.42 55.26 78.56
N GLN A 2 -41.15 54.88 78.72
CA GLN A 2 -40.15 54.91 77.65
C GLN A 2 -39.82 53.46 77.26
N ALA A 3 -39.98 53.15 75.97
CA ALA A 3 -39.70 51.85 75.38
C ALA A 3 -38.18 51.64 75.24
N SER A 4 -37.71 50.46 75.64
CA SER A 4 -36.35 49.98 75.38
C SER A 4 -36.40 48.98 74.22
N TRP A 5 -35.66 49.27 73.16
CA TRP A 5 -35.48 48.40 72.00
C TRP A 5 -34.20 47.58 72.19
N HIS A 6 -34.30 46.24 72.14
CA HIS A 6 -33.14 45.38 71.98
C HIS A 6 -32.94 45.00 70.51
N CYS A 7 -31.81 45.40 69.95
CA CYS A 7 -31.32 44.97 68.64
C CYS A 7 -30.99 43.47 68.65
N PHE A 8 -31.62 42.70 67.76
CA PHE A 8 -31.14 41.37 67.37
C PHE A 8 -30.01 41.54 66.34
N SER A 9 -28.83 41.03 66.66
CA SER A 9 -27.71 40.92 65.71
C SER A 9 -27.94 39.72 64.78
N TYR A 10 -27.98 39.99 63.47
CA TYR A 10 -28.10 38.97 62.42
C TYR A 10 -26.69 38.52 62.00
N PRO A 11 -26.34 37.22 62.03
CA PRO A 11 -25.10 36.78 61.41
C PRO A 11 -25.36 36.37 59.94
N ARG A 12 -24.31 36.50 59.11
CA ARG A 12 -23.98 35.55 58.02
C ARG A 12 -24.57 35.82 56.61
N THR A 13 -24.41 37.01 56.06
CA THR A 13 -24.56 37.25 54.60
C THR A 13 -23.25 37.02 53.83
N GLU A 14 -22.09 37.41 54.38
CA GLU A 14 -20.79 37.30 53.69
C GLU A 14 -20.35 35.84 53.42
N ASN A 15 -20.53 34.93 54.38
CA ASN A 15 -20.15 33.52 54.20
C ASN A 15 -20.97 32.79 53.13
N ILE A 16 -22.23 33.19 52.94
CA ILE A 16 -23.11 32.60 51.91
C ILE A 16 -22.68 33.10 50.52
N LEU A 17 -22.41 34.39 50.38
CA LEU A 17 -21.91 34.99 49.13
C LEU A 17 -20.56 34.41 48.71
N ASN A 18 -19.64 34.20 49.66
CA ASN A 18 -18.33 33.60 49.38
C ASN A 18 -18.44 32.13 48.96
N ASN A 19 -19.33 31.35 49.60
CA ASN A 19 -19.60 29.97 49.18
C ASN A 19 -20.25 29.91 47.79
N ILE A 20 -21.21 30.78 47.49
CA ILE A 20 -21.84 30.84 46.17
C ILE A 20 -20.81 31.18 45.09
N LYS A 21 -19.98 32.22 45.31
CA LYS A 21 -18.88 32.60 44.39
C LYS A 21 -17.87 31.46 44.20
N TYR A 22 -17.51 30.76 45.26
CA TYR A 22 -16.59 29.61 45.19
C TYR A 22 -17.17 28.45 44.39
N ILE A 23 -18.46 28.15 44.56
CA ILE A 23 -19.17 27.10 43.82
C ILE A 23 -19.30 27.48 42.34
N THR A 24 -19.67 28.73 42.01
CA THR A 24 -19.72 29.18 40.61
C THR A 24 -18.35 29.15 39.95
N MET A 25 -17.29 29.58 40.65
CA MET A 25 -15.93 29.60 40.12
C MET A 25 -15.36 28.19 39.90
N LYS A 26 -15.65 27.23 40.80
CA LYS A 26 -15.31 25.81 40.59
C LYS A 26 -16.07 25.20 39.41
N SER A 27 -17.36 25.52 39.29
CA SER A 27 -18.20 25.00 38.21
C SER A 27 -17.75 25.51 36.84
N THR A 28 -17.37 26.80 36.71
CA THR A 28 -16.84 27.34 35.46
C THR A 28 -15.47 26.79 35.11
N LEU A 29 -14.58 26.59 36.10
CA LEU A 29 -13.28 25.95 35.91
C LEU A 29 -13.41 24.50 35.41
N LEU A 30 -14.35 23.72 35.96
CA LEU A 30 -14.60 22.34 35.54
C LEU A 30 -15.15 22.26 34.11
N VAL A 31 -16.05 23.18 33.73
CA VAL A 31 -16.60 23.26 32.36
C VAL A 31 -15.51 23.64 31.35
N TRP A 32 -14.65 24.61 31.69
CA TRP A 32 -13.52 24.99 30.84
C TRP A 32 -12.48 23.87 30.70
N PHE A 33 -12.18 23.17 31.79
CA PHE A 33 -11.28 22.01 31.77
C PHE A 33 -11.85 20.88 30.91
N SER A 34 -13.16 20.61 31.00
CA SER A 34 -13.84 19.64 30.13
C SER A 34 -13.82 20.05 28.66
N PHE A 35 -13.97 21.35 28.36
CA PHE A 35 -13.93 21.86 26.98
C PHE A 35 -12.51 21.79 26.39
N LEU A 36 -11.48 22.09 27.19
CA LEU A 36 -10.07 21.95 26.81
C LEU A 36 -9.69 20.49 26.56
N LEU A 37 -10.16 19.56 27.40
CA LEU A 37 -9.95 18.13 27.19
C LEU A 37 -10.61 17.65 25.89
N PHE A 38 -11.85 18.09 25.61
CA PHE A 38 -12.56 17.74 24.38
C PHE A 38 -11.88 18.29 23.11
N ALA A 39 -11.38 19.53 23.16
CA ALA A 39 -10.61 20.13 22.07
C ALA A 39 -9.29 19.38 21.80
N PHE A 40 -8.65 18.84 22.84
CA PHE A 40 -7.41 18.07 22.71
C PHE A 40 -7.64 16.71 22.01
N VAL A 41 -8.78 16.05 22.21
CA VAL A 41 -9.10 14.78 21.52
C VAL A 41 -9.35 14.99 20.02
N LEU A 42 -9.86 16.16 19.62
CA LEU A 42 -10.08 16.50 18.21
C LEU A 42 -8.81 16.96 17.48
N SER A 43 -7.76 17.31 18.22
CA SER A 43 -6.48 17.76 17.65
C SER A 43 -5.45 16.64 17.48
N VAL A 44 -5.83 15.37 17.65
CA VAL A 44 -4.91 14.26 17.37
C VAL A 44 -4.66 14.25 15.86
N PRO A 45 -3.43 14.53 15.38
CA PRO A 45 -3.12 14.34 13.98
C PRO A 45 -3.31 12.85 13.66
N SER A 46 -4.02 12.56 12.58
CA SER A 46 -4.06 11.22 11.99
C SER A 46 -2.63 10.83 11.64
N ILE A 47 -1.99 10.01 12.48
CA ILE A 47 -0.75 9.34 12.12
C ILE A 47 -1.15 8.35 11.03
N GLU A 48 -0.84 8.65 9.76
CA GLU A 48 -0.83 7.63 8.73
C GLU A 48 0.15 6.56 9.19
N ALA A 49 -0.39 5.41 9.62
CA ALA A 49 0.44 4.29 10.02
C ALA A 49 1.15 3.79 8.76
N SER A 50 2.44 4.09 8.65
CA SER A 50 3.30 3.55 7.61
C SER A 50 3.17 2.03 7.61
N THR A 51 2.77 1.46 6.47
CA THR A 51 2.57 0.02 6.34
C THR A 51 3.89 -0.73 6.48
N GLU A 52 3.82 -2.01 6.83
CA GLU A 52 5.03 -2.81 7.06
C GLU A 52 5.88 -2.96 5.79
N PRO A 53 7.21 -3.07 5.93
CA PRO A 53 8.11 -3.27 4.79
C PRO A 53 7.88 -4.61 4.11
N VAL A 54 8.01 -4.65 2.78
CA VAL A 54 8.15 -5.89 2.02
C VAL A 54 9.58 -6.39 2.20
N LEU A 55 9.74 -7.69 2.46
CA LEU A 55 11.03 -8.32 2.71
C LEU A 55 11.45 -9.21 1.53
N ASP A 56 12.75 -9.25 1.25
CA ASP A 56 13.35 -10.21 0.35
C ASP A 56 13.55 -11.57 1.05
N ILE A 57 14.01 -12.57 0.28
CA ILE A 57 14.29 -13.91 0.80
C ILE A 57 15.45 -13.97 1.81
N GLN A 58 16.20 -12.87 2.00
CA GLN A 58 17.20 -12.72 3.07
C GLN A 58 16.62 -12.01 4.31
N GLY A 59 15.33 -11.66 4.30
CA GLY A 59 14.68 -10.90 5.35
C GLY A 59 15.08 -9.43 5.40
N GLN A 60 15.64 -8.90 4.30
CA GLN A 60 15.99 -7.48 4.18
C GLN A 60 14.86 -6.72 3.48
N GLU A 61 14.68 -5.46 3.83
CA GLU A 61 13.67 -4.61 3.20
C GLU A 61 13.92 -4.44 1.70
N LEU A 62 12.84 -4.50 0.92
CA LEU A 62 12.88 -4.09 -0.48
C LEU A 62 13.10 -2.58 -0.55
N LYS A 63 13.99 -2.16 -1.46
CA LYS A 63 14.31 -0.76 -1.68
C LYS A 63 13.89 -0.30 -3.08
N ALA A 64 13.31 0.89 -3.18
CA ALA A 64 12.95 1.52 -4.43
C ALA A 64 14.18 1.64 -5.36
N GLY A 65 13.97 1.40 -6.65
CA GLY A 65 15.04 1.42 -7.66
C GLY A 65 16.10 0.31 -7.55
N THR A 66 16.06 -0.54 -6.52
CA THR A 66 16.94 -1.72 -6.42
C THR A 66 16.37 -2.87 -7.24
N GLU A 67 17.25 -3.65 -7.86
CA GLU A 67 16.88 -4.78 -8.71
C GLU A 67 16.55 -6.03 -7.89
N TYR A 68 15.39 -6.62 -8.18
CA TYR A 68 14.94 -7.88 -7.61
C TYR A 68 14.45 -8.81 -8.70
N ILE A 69 14.65 -10.11 -8.52
CA ILE A 69 13.95 -11.15 -9.25
C ILE A 69 12.67 -11.50 -8.49
N ILE A 70 11.53 -11.53 -9.20
CA ILE A 70 10.27 -12.05 -8.66
C ILE A 70 10.23 -13.55 -8.94
N THR A 71 10.21 -14.35 -7.88
CA THR A 71 10.29 -15.82 -7.93
C THR A 71 9.00 -16.44 -7.39
N SER A 72 8.59 -17.58 -7.94
CA SER A 72 7.51 -18.39 -7.36
C SER A 72 7.81 -18.73 -5.90
N ALA A 73 6.88 -18.46 -4.99
CA ALA A 73 7.00 -18.91 -3.61
C ALA A 73 6.93 -20.45 -3.47
N ILE A 74 6.30 -21.12 -4.44
CA ILE A 74 6.15 -22.57 -4.47
C ILE A 74 7.30 -23.16 -5.30
N TRP A 75 8.12 -23.97 -4.65
CA TRP A 75 9.30 -24.61 -5.25
C TRP A 75 8.90 -25.81 -6.13
N GLY A 76 9.71 -26.13 -7.13
CA GLY A 76 9.49 -27.27 -8.04
C GLY A 76 8.32 -27.02 -8.99
N ALA A 77 7.21 -27.75 -8.80
CA ALA A 77 6.06 -27.73 -9.74
C ALA A 77 5.32 -26.37 -9.81
N GLY A 78 5.66 -25.41 -8.95
CA GLY A 78 5.12 -24.05 -8.95
C GLY A 78 5.56 -23.18 -10.15
N GLY A 79 6.61 -23.61 -10.87
CA GLY A 79 7.22 -22.84 -11.96
C GLY A 79 8.36 -21.95 -11.47
N GLY A 80 8.95 -21.18 -12.38
CA GLY A 80 10.11 -20.34 -12.12
C GLY A 80 9.80 -18.87 -11.95
N ASP A 81 10.78 -18.06 -12.31
CA ASP A 81 10.78 -16.63 -12.13
C ASP A 81 9.88 -15.91 -13.15
N VAL A 82 9.52 -14.67 -12.82
CA VAL A 82 8.82 -13.76 -13.72
C VAL A 82 9.77 -13.22 -14.78
N SER A 83 9.27 -13.14 -16.01
CA SER A 83 10.01 -12.66 -17.18
C SER A 83 9.06 -11.94 -18.15
N ALA A 84 9.61 -11.52 -19.29
CA ALA A 84 8.88 -10.92 -20.40
C ALA A 84 8.97 -11.83 -21.63
N THR A 85 7.91 -11.88 -22.44
CA THR A 85 7.92 -12.57 -23.73
C THR A 85 7.80 -11.58 -24.88
N ASN A 86 8.73 -11.64 -25.84
CA ASN A 86 8.73 -10.80 -27.04
C ASN A 86 7.85 -11.35 -28.19
N LYS A 87 7.00 -12.34 -27.89
CA LYS A 87 6.01 -12.87 -28.84
C LYS A 87 4.89 -11.86 -29.15
N THR A 88 4.77 -10.84 -28.31
CA THR A 88 3.77 -9.77 -28.39
C THR A 88 4.47 -8.43 -28.18
N CYS A 89 3.87 -7.36 -28.68
CA CYS A 89 4.36 -6.00 -28.45
C CYS A 89 3.18 -5.09 -28.05
N PRO A 90 3.22 -4.42 -26.88
CA PRO A 90 4.24 -4.55 -25.81
C PRO A 90 4.36 -5.98 -25.26
N ASP A 91 5.53 -6.30 -24.70
CA ASP A 91 5.83 -7.65 -24.18
C ASP A 91 4.84 -8.01 -23.07
N ASP A 92 4.29 -9.23 -23.09
CA ASP A 92 3.53 -9.75 -21.96
C ASP A 92 4.45 -10.13 -20.80
N VAL A 93 3.92 -9.98 -19.59
CA VAL A 93 4.58 -10.47 -18.38
C VAL A 93 4.20 -11.93 -18.17
N ILE A 94 5.20 -12.79 -18.08
CA ILE A 94 5.04 -14.24 -17.97
C ILE A 94 5.77 -14.79 -16.75
N GLN A 95 5.41 -16.01 -16.38
CA GLN A 95 6.19 -16.83 -15.48
C GLN A 95 6.86 -17.96 -16.29
N TYR A 96 8.15 -18.22 -16.05
CA TYR A 96 8.75 -19.43 -16.59
C TYR A 96 8.12 -20.69 -16.01
N SER A 97 8.05 -21.74 -16.83
CA SER A 97 7.49 -23.04 -16.38
C SER A 97 8.48 -23.86 -15.56
N TRP A 98 9.77 -23.55 -15.63
CA TRP A 98 10.86 -24.28 -14.99
C TRP A 98 11.55 -23.35 -13.99
N ASP A 99 11.75 -23.83 -12.77
CA ASP A 99 12.38 -23.11 -11.66
C ASP A 99 13.87 -22.79 -11.87
N LEU A 100 14.52 -23.51 -12.79
CA LEU A 100 15.91 -23.26 -13.19
C LEU A 100 16.09 -22.03 -14.09
N LEU A 101 15.00 -21.51 -14.68
CA LEU A 101 15.08 -20.36 -15.58
C LEU A 101 15.02 -19.06 -14.79
N GLN A 102 16.10 -18.29 -14.86
CA GLN A 102 16.21 -17.01 -14.20
C GLN A 102 15.38 -15.94 -14.92
N GLY A 103 14.58 -15.22 -14.13
CA GLY A 103 13.71 -14.16 -14.59
C GLY A 103 14.45 -12.89 -15.00
N VAL A 104 13.67 -11.89 -15.42
CA VAL A 104 14.21 -10.55 -15.69
C VAL A 104 14.09 -9.72 -14.41
N PRO A 105 15.18 -9.05 -13.96
CA PRO A 105 15.11 -8.16 -12.81
C PRO A 105 14.08 -7.05 -13.00
N VAL A 106 13.42 -6.70 -11.90
CA VAL A 106 12.53 -5.55 -11.81
C VAL A 106 13.03 -4.55 -10.78
N THR A 107 12.65 -3.29 -10.98
CA THR A 107 12.69 -2.24 -9.96
C THR A 107 11.29 -1.85 -9.57
N PHE A 108 11.12 -1.42 -8.31
CA PHE A 108 9.86 -0.90 -7.78
C PHE A 108 9.96 0.61 -7.55
N SER A 109 8.90 1.33 -7.88
CA SER A 109 8.78 2.78 -7.71
C SER A 109 7.43 3.10 -7.05
N PRO A 110 7.40 3.40 -5.73
CA PRO A 110 6.15 3.66 -5.01
C PRO A 110 5.53 5.01 -5.43
N ALA A 111 4.20 5.08 -5.41
CA ALA A 111 3.43 6.30 -5.70
C ALA A 111 3.70 7.41 -4.68
N SER A 112 3.83 7.00 -3.41
CA SER A 112 4.19 7.83 -2.28
C SER A 112 5.11 7.01 -1.35
N SER A 113 6.15 7.65 -0.85
CA SER A 113 7.00 7.06 0.19
C SER A 113 7.69 8.16 0.99
N GLU A 114 7.89 7.91 2.29
CA GLU A 114 8.68 8.77 3.18
C GLU A 114 10.18 8.47 3.10
N ASP A 115 10.53 7.25 2.66
CA ASP A 115 11.87 6.71 2.56
C ASP A 115 12.03 5.88 1.26
N ASP A 116 13.14 5.15 1.14
CA ASP A 116 13.37 4.26 0.00
C ASP A 116 12.74 2.87 0.17
N VAL A 117 11.95 2.62 1.22
CA VAL A 117 11.40 1.29 1.53
C VAL A 117 10.14 1.02 0.71
N ILE A 118 10.06 -0.17 0.13
CA ILE A 118 8.82 -0.68 -0.47
C ILE A 118 7.96 -1.28 0.63
N ARG A 119 6.74 -0.75 0.77
CA ARG A 119 5.81 -1.13 1.83
C ARG A 119 4.60 -1.87 1.28
N VAL A 120 4.04 -2.74 2.12
CA VAL A 120 2.86 -3.53 1.79
C VAL A 120 1.66 -2.60 1.53
N SER A 121 0.80 -2.97 0.59
CA SER A 121 -0.41 -2.23 0.21
C SER A 121 -0.19 -0.80 -0.32
N THR A 122 1.05 -0.39 -0.59
CA THR A 122 1.38 0.88 -1.27
C THR A 122 1.29 0.70 -2.78
N ASP A 123 0.55 1.58 -3.46
CA ASP A 123 0.52 1.61 -4.93
C ASP A 123 1.92 1.91 -5.48
N LEU A 124 2.36 1.12 -6.44
CA LEU A 124 3.69 1.21 -7.03
C LEU A 124 3.70 0.83 -8.51
N ASN A 125 4.68 1.33 -9.24
CA ASN A 125 5.02 0.82 -10.57
C ASN A 125 6.05 -0.29 -10.46
N ILE A 126 5.94 -1.27 -11.35
CA ILE A 126 6.91 -2.36 -11.54
C ILE A 126 7.53 -2.17 -12.92
N LYS A 127 8.86 -2.24 -13.04
CA LYS A 127 9.57 -2.00 -14.30
C LYS A 127 10.67 -3.03 -14.49
N PHE A 128 10.71 -3.70 -15.64
CA PHE A 128 11.86 -4.54 -15.98
C PHE A 128 13.11 -3.70 -16.25
N SER A 129 14.25 -4.14 -15.73
CA SER A 129 15.54 -3.44 -15.86
C SER A 129 16.19 -3.54 -17.25
N THR A 130 15.88 -4.59 -18.03
CA THR A 130 16.54 -4.85 -19.31
C THR A 130 15.94 -4.07 -20.50
N LYS A 131 16.72 -3.94 -21.57
CA LYS A 131 16.36 -3.17 -22.77
C LYS A 131 15.16 -3.78 -23.52
N LYS A 132 14.33 -2.86 -24.02
CA LYS A 132 13.03 -3.01 -24.66
C LYS A 132 13.13 -3.87 -25.93
N ALA A 133 12.50 -5.03 -25.99
CA ALA A 133 12.41 -5.79 -27.25
C ALA A 133 11.58 -5.04 -28.31
N CYS A 134 10.56 -4.28 -27.87
CA CYS A 134 9.61 -3.58 -28.74
C CYS A 134 9.76 -2.04 -28.78
N ASP A 135 10.88 -1.45 -28.36
CA ASP A 135 11.06 0.01 -28.19
C ASP A 135 9.99 0.72 -27.30
N ARG A 136 9.17 -0.04 -26.57
CA ARG A 136 8.17 0.45 -25.61
C ARG A 136 8.71 0.47 -24.19
N SER A 137 8.11 1.29 -23.32
CA SER A 137 8.43 1.29 -21.89
C SER A 137 8.41 -0.13 -21.30
N SER A 138 9.34 -0.44 -20.39
CA SER A 138 9.37 -1.72 -19.66
C SER A 138 8.55 -1.68 -18.36
N VAL A 139 7.84 -0.57 -18.12
CA VAL A 139 6.90 -0.40 -17.01
C VAL A 139 5.67 -1.26 -17.26
N TRP A 140 5.27 -1.99 -16.24
CA TRP A 140 4.12 -2.86 -16.28
C TRP A 140 2.83 -2.05 -16.27
N LYS A 141 1.82 -2.60 -16.93
CA LYS A 141 0.43 -2.15 -16.88
C LYS A 141 -0.51 -3.32 -17.08
N ILE A 142 -1.78 -3.11 -16.75
CA ILE A 142 -2.85 -4.02 -17.19
C ILE A 142 -3.39 -3.59 -18.55
N GLN A 143 -3.69 -4.56 -19.41
CA GLN A 143 -4.37 -4.36 -20.68
C GLN A 143 -5.58 -5.29 -20.76
N LYS A 144 -6.69 -4.77 -21.31
CA LYS A 144 -7.89 -5.57 -21.49
C LYS A 144 -7.60 -6.75 -22.41
N SER A 145 -7.96 -7.94 -21.96
CA SER A 145 -7.77 -9.18 -22.71
C SER A 145 -8.78 -9.29 -23.87
N SER A 146 -8.36 -9.92 -24.97
CA SER A 146 -9.26 -10.38 -26.03
C SER A 146 -9.86 -11.76 -25.73
N ASN A 147 -9.28 -12.49 -24.77
CA ASN A 147 -9.74 -13.80 -24.32
C ASN A 147 -10.81 -13.62 -23.23
N SER A 148 -11.95 -14.30 -23.35
CA SER A 148 -13.06 -14.18 -22.40
C SER A 148 -12.83 -14.87 -21.04
N GLU A 149 -11.82 -15.72 -20.91
CA GLU A 149 -11.52 -16.45 -19.66
C GLU A 149 -10.80 -15.56 -18.63
N VAL A 150 -10.02 -14.58 -19.11
CA VAL A 150 -9.31 -13.60 -18.29
C VAL A 150 -9.67 -12.20 -18.70
N GLN A 151 -9.95 -11.31 -17.75
CA GLN A 151 -10.43 -9.97 -18.06
C GLN A 151 -9.28 -9.05 -18.47
N TRP A 152 -8.12 -9.22 -17.84
CA TRP A 152 -6.93 -8.40 -18.05
C TRP A 152 -5.67 -9.25 -18.09
N VAL A 153 -4.71 -8.80 -18.89
CA VAL A 153 -3.36 -9.35 -19.00
C VAL A 153 -2.37 -8.30 -18.49
N VAL A 154 -1.32 -8.73 -17.79
CA VAL A 154 -0.22 -7.86 -17.40
C VAL A 154 0.78 -7.80 -18.55
N THR A 155 1.08 -6.59 -19.00
CA THR A 155 1.96 -6.30 -20.13
C THR A 155 2.88 -5.13 -19.80
N THR A 156 3.90 -4.91 -20.61
CA THR A 156 4.75 -3.73 -20.54
C THR A 156 4.11 -2.54 -21.29
N GLY A 157 4.87 -1.45 -21.49
CA GLY A 157 4.40 -0.26 -22.21
C GLY A 157 3.52 0.66 -21.36
N GLY A 158 3.64 0.61 -20.04
CA GLY A 158 3.09 1.58 -19.09
C GLY A 158 3.95 2.83 -18.95
N GLU A 159 3.51 3.69 -18.05
CA GLU A 159 4.18 4.94 -17.67
C GLU A 159 4.56 4.88 -16.18
N GLU A 160 5.77 5.31 -15.85
CA GLU A 160 6.28 5.38 -14.48
C GLU A 160 5.98 6.76 -13.88
N GLY A 161 5.48 6.78 -12.65
CA GLY A 161 5.11 8.01 -11.95
C GLY A 161 3.75 8.56 -12.39
N ASN A 162 3.57 9.87 -12.16
CA ASN A 162 2.32 10.61 -12.38
C ASN A 162 1.09 9.93 -11.76
N PRO A 163 1.05 9.73 -10.42
CA PRO A 163 -0.11 9.13 -9.75
C PRO A 163 -1.41 9.87 -10.08
N GLY A 164 -2.36 9.17 -10.68
CA GLY A 164 -3.70 9.68 -10.94
C GLY A 164 -4.53 8.75 -11.81
N CYS A 165 -5.79 9.11 -12.01
CA CYS A 165 -6.71 8.32 -12.84
C CYS A 165 -6.25 8.16 -14.30
N ASP A 166 -5.41 9.07 -14.82
CA ASP A 166 -4.87 8.99 -16.19
C ASP A 166 -3.81 7.89 -16.34
N THR A 167 -3.10 7.53 -15.26
CA THR A 167 -2.09 6.46 -15.22
C THR A 167 -2.59 5.20 -14.52
N LEU A 168 -3.91 5.09 -14.32
CA LEU A 168 -4.55 4.07 -13.48
C LEU A 168 -4.06 2.64 -13.72
N THR A 169 -3.84 2.27 -14.99
CA THR A 169 -3.48 0.90 -15.38
C THR A 169 -2.08 0.47 -14.98
N ASN A 170 -1.25 1.39 -14.48
CA ASN A 170 0.18 1.17 -14.22
C ASN A 170 0.48 0.87 -12.73
N TRP A 171 -0.54 0.90 -11.88
CA TRP A 171 -0.41 0.84 -10.43
C TRP A 171 -0.74 -0.54 -9.89
N PHE A 172 0.24 -1.15 -9.25
CA PHE A 172 0.14 -2.45 -8.60
C PHE A 172 0.39 -2.29 -7.10
N LYS A 173 0.04 -3.32 -6.33
CA LYS A 173 0.36 -3.44 -4.91
C LYS A 173 1.05 -4.76 -4.64
N ILE A 174 1.90 -4.77 -3.63
CA ILE A 174 2.42 -6.00 -3.02
C ILE A 174 1.65 -6.21 -1.73
N GLU A 175 1.01 -7.37 -1.61
CA GLU A 175 0.20 -7.74 -0.45
C GLU A 175 0.78 -8.98 0.22
N ASN A 176 0.62 -9.09 1.54
CA ASN A 176 0.99 -10.32 2.24
C ASN A 176 0.12 -11.49 1.79
N ALA A 177 0.76 -12.65 1.66
CA ALA A 177 0.12 -13.93 1.43
C ALA A 177 0.40 -14.93 2.57
N GLY A 178 0.57 -14.40 3.79
CA GLY A 178 0.89 -15.18 4.99
C GLY A 178 2.31 -15.73 4.96
N VAL A 179 2.48 -16.94 5.49
CA VAL A 179 3.82 -17.57 5.65
C VAL A 179 4.50 -17.93 4.33
N LEU A 180 3.78 -17.89 3.22
CA LEU A 180 4.30 -18.26 1.90
C LEU A 180 5.00 -17.11 1.19
N GLY A 181 4.88 -15.87 1.69
CA GLY A 181 5.47 -14.67 1.08
C GLY A 181 4.39 -13.68 0.69
N TYR A 182 4.44 -13.21 -0.56
CA TYR A 182 3.62 -12.11 -1.05
C TYR A 182 2.76 -12.51 -2.24
N LYS A 183 1.85 -11.62 -2.63
CA LYS A 183 1.14 -11.66 -3.90
C LYS A 183 1.12 -10.27 -4.51
N LEU A 184 1.05 -10.19 -5.83
CA LEU A 184 0.83 -8.94 -6.53
C LEU A 184 -0.67 -8.71 -6.72
N GLY A 185 -1.10 -7.47 -6.61
CA GLY A 185 -2.49 -7.06 -6.83
C GLY A 185 -2.57 -5.79 -7.68
N PHE A 186 -3.75 -5.56 -8.24
CA PHE A 186 -4.15 -4.31 -8.87
C PHE A 186 -5.38 -3.80 -8.12
N CYS A 187 -5.21 -2.76 -7.32
CA CYS A 187 -6.30 -2.14 -6.55
C CYS A 187 -6.02 -0.65 -6.32
N PRO A 188 -5.99 0.16 -7.39
CA PRO A 188 -5.51 1.55 -7.34
C PRO A 188 -6.55 2.53 -6.81
N LYS A 189 -7.21 2.20 -5.68
CA LYS A 189 -8.21 3.05 -5.03
C LYS A 189 -7.60 4.33 -4.46
N ASP A 190 -6.36 4.27 -4.00
CA ASP A 190 -5.67 5.43 -3.43
C ASP A 190 -5.18 6.37 -4.54
N ILE A 191 -4.90 5.81 -5.73
CA ILE A 191 -4.57 6.56 -6.95
C ILE A 191 -5.81 7.20 -7.59
N CYS A 192 -6.90 6.43 -7.67
CA CYS A 192 -8.14 6.86 -8.31
C CYS A 192 -9.34 6.27 -7.56
N PRO A 193 -9.96 7.03 -6.63
CA PRO A 193 -11.04 6.53 -5.77
C PRO A 193 -12.27 5.99 -6.51
N SER A 194 -12.50 6.42 -7.76
CA SER A 194 -13.58 5.92 -8.61
C SER A 194 -13.27 4.58 -9.30
N ALA A 195 -12.04 4.07 -9.18
CA ALA A 195 -11.64 2.80 -9.76
C ALA A 195 -12.30 1.63 -9.01
N GLY A 196 -13.18 0.91 -9.72
CA GLY A 196 -13.87 -0.26 -9.17
C GLY A 196 -13.09 -1.57 -9.25
N LEU A 197 -11.96 -1.60 -9.96
CA LEU A 197 -11.19 -2.82 -10.18
C LEU A 197 -10.21 -3.06 -9.02
N CYS A 198 -10.39 -4.19 -8.33
CA CYS A 198 -9.51 -4.63 -7.25
C CYS A 198 -9.36 -6.15 -7.35
N ARG A 199 -8.21 -6.62 -7.83
CA ARG A 199 -7.97 -8.04 -8.14
C ARG A 199 -6.52 -8.43 -7.90
N ASP A 200 -6.32 -9.65 -7.44
CA ASP A 200 -5.00 -10.27 -7.37
C ASP A 200 -4.50 -10.64 -8.79
N VAL A 201 -3.18 -10.61 -8.97
CA VAL A 201 -2.52 -11.11 -10.17
C VAL A 201 -2.31 -12.62 -10.01
N GLY A 202 -2.84 -13.38 -10.96
CA GLY A 202 -2.65 -14.83 -11.05
C GLY A 202 -1.93 -15.23 -12.33
N ILE A 203 -1.83 -16.54 -12.56
CA ILE A 203 -1.25 -17.13 -13.78
C ILE A 203 -2.36 -17.74 -14.62
N TYR A 204 -2.46 -17.32 -15.87
CA TYR A 204 -3.29 -17.94 -16.89
C TYR A 204 -2.41 -18.70 -17.88
N PHE A 205 -2.75 -19.96 -18.15
CA PHE A 205 -2.05 -20.76 -19.14
C PHE A 205 -2.71 -20.60 -20.51
N GLU A 206 -1.97 -20.06 -21.46
CA GLU A 206 -2.40 -19.94 -22.85
C GLU A 206 -1.48 -20.75 -23.75
N SER A 207 -2.03 -21.69 -24.52
CA SER A 207 -1.26 -22.72 -25.25
C SER A 207 -0.11 -22.17 -26.11
N ASN A 208 -0.24 -20.98 -26.69
CA ASN A 208 0.79 -20.38 -27.57
C ASN A 208 1.72 -19.37 -26.87
N ARG A 209 1.27 -18.80 -25.74
CA ARG A 209 1.96 -17.71 -25.02
C ARG A 209 2.53 -18.15 -23.67
N GLY A 210 2.15 -19.33 -23.18
CA GLY A 210 2.66 -19.92 -21.94
C GLY A 210 1.90 -19.44 -20.72
N ARG A 211 2.62 -19.29 -19.59
CA ARG A 211 2.06 -18.91 -18.29
C ARG A 211 2.09 -17.39 -18.15
N ILE A 212 0.98 -16.73 -18.44
CA ILE A 212 0.88 -15.27 -18.51
C ILE A 212 0.33 -14.72 -17.19
N LEU A 213 0.89 -13.63 -16.68
CA LEU A 213 0.32 -12.93 -15.54
C LEU A 213 -0.97 -12.23 -15.96
N SER A 214 -2.06 -12.47 -15.23
CA SER A 214 -3.42 -12.07 -15.63
C SER A 214 -4.30 -11.80 -14.41
N LEU A 215 -5.40 -11.06 -14.63
CA LEU A 215 -6.38 -10.74 -13.60
C LEU A 215 -7.76 -11.24 -14.03
N SER A 216 -8.39 -12.03 -13.16
CA SER A 216 -9.74 -12.57 -13.34
C SER A 216 -10.25 -13.09 -12.00
N ASP A 217 -11.57 -13.08 -11.81
CA ASP A 217 -12.24 -13.66 -10.64
C ASP A 217 -12.01 -15.15 -10.46
N LYS A 218 -11.59 -15.82 -11.53
CA LYS A 218 -11.38 -17.27 -11.58
C LYS A 218 -9.94 -17.69 -11.26
N LEU A 219 -9.02 -16.73 -11.15
CA LEU A 219 -7.61 -17.02 -10.91
C LEU A 219 -7.28 -16.95 -9.43
N SER A 220 -6.51 -17.93 -8.96
CA SER A 220 -5.86 -17.84 -7.66
C SER A 220 -4.65 -16.91 -7.73
N PRO A 221 -4.33 -16.21 -6.63
CA PRO A 221 -3.15 -15.34 -6.57
C PRO A 221 -1.87 -16.11 -6.85
N PHE A 222 -1.00 -15.54 -7.67
CA PHE A 222 0.35 -16.06 -7.83
C PHE A 222 1.20 -15.63 -6.63
N LEU A 223 1.61 -16.61 -5.83
CA LEU A 223 2.42 -16.38 -4.64
C LEU A 223 3.89 -16.20 -5.03
N VAL A 224 4.48 -15.12 -4.55
CA VAL A 224 5.82 -14.69 -4.94
C VAL A 224 6.70 -14.36 -3.75
N VAL A 225 8.00 -14.48 -3.97
CA VAL A 225 9.06 -13.97 -3.11
C VAL A 225 10.03 -13.15 -3.94
N PHE A 226 10.82 -12.31 -3.30
CA PHE A 226 11.75 -11.39 -3.97
C PHE A 226 13.19 -11.77 -3.65
N LYS A 227 14.01 -11.92 -4.69
CA LYS A 227 15.44 -12.17 -4.54
C LYS A 227 16.22 -10.95 -5.01
N LYS A 228 16.94 -10.31 -4.10
CA LYS A 228 17.81 -9.18 -4.43
C LYS A 228 18.87 -9.60 -5.45
N VAL A 229 19.03 -8.82 -6.51
CA VAL A 229 20.13 -9.00 -7.46
C VAL A 229 21.39 -8.42 -6.81
N GLY A 230 22.40 -9.27 -6.62
CA GLY A 230 23.69 -8.83 -6.09
C GLY A 230 24.39 -7.89 -7.09
N PRO A 231 25.33 -7.05 -6.63
CA PRO A 231 26.21 -6.33 -7.56
C PRO A 231 26.81 -7.36 -8.52
N LEU A 232 26.80 -7.04 -9.83
CA LEU A 232 27.48 -7.84 -10.84
C LEU A 232 28.91 -8.07 -10.34
N SER A 233 29.17 -9.29 -9.87
CA SER A 233 30.53 -9.80 -9.77
C SER A 233 31.04 -9.77 -11.19
N SER A 234 31.77 -8.72 -11.54
CA SER A 234 32.62 -8.68 -12.73
C SER A 234 33.72 -9.71 -12.53
N SER A 235 33.35 -10.98 -12.65
CA SER A 235 34.29 -12.08 -12.83
C SER A 235 34.69 -12.03 -14.29
N ILE A 236 35.83 -11.37 -14.52
CA ILE A 236 36.66 -11.47 -15.72
C ILE A 236 36.99 -12.95 -15.96
#